data_AF-A0A0L0MW25-F1
#
_entry.id   AF-A0A0L0MW25-F1
#
_cell.length_a   1.000
_cell.length_b   1.000
_cell.length_c   1.000
_cell.angle_alpha   90.00
_cell.angle_beta   90.00
_cell.angle_gamma   90.00
#
_symmetry.space_group_name_H-M   'P 1'
#
loop_
_entity.id
_entity.type
_entity.pdbx_description
1 polymer ?
#
loop_
_entity_poly.entity_id
_entity_poly.type
_entity_poly.pdbx_seq_one_letter_code
_entity_poly.pdbx_strand_id
1 'polypeptide(L)'
;GCLQTPAHERRPGANPYLVSPASFFYVVKYPPDVAFWALTMAGNLFLLALFGAVPVRVARRLTLLLDFGTTALFFYIAHMLLVFLLAGVLVALFGHDTGVTDPMNPDDSQGIDNLFGYFGTWALALLALWPVCRLYSRFKSGKPADSLWWFF
;
A
#
# COMPACT_ATOMS: atom_id res chain seq x y z
N GLY A 1 -21.35 -6.47 9.08
CA GLY A 1 -22.53 -5.79 8.52
C GLY A 1 -22.45 -5.89 7.02
N CYS A 2 -23.52 -6.33 6.35
CA CYS A 2 -23.55 -6.39 4.89
C CYS A 2 -23.54 -4.97 4.31
N LEU A 3 -22.88 -4.78 3.17
CA LEU A 3 -22.89 -3.51 2.45
C LEU A 3 -24.33 -3.14 2.05
N GLN A 4 -24.83 -2.04 2.60
CA GLN A 4 -26.06 -1.39 2.19
C GLN A 4 -25.65 -0.08 1.52
N THR A 5 -25.62 -0.06 0.18
CA THR A 5 -25.46 1.21 -0.55
C THR A 5 -26.84 1.75 -0.92
N PRO A 6 -26.99 3.06 -1.16
CA PRO A 6 -28.23 3.62 -1.69
C PRO A 6 -28.69 2.92 -3.00
N ALA A 7 -27.78 2.33 -3.76
CA ALA A 7 -28.09 1.55 -4.96
C ALA A 7 -28.72 0.18 -4.63
N HIS A 8 -28.36 -0.43 -3.50
CA HIS A 8 -28.94 -1.69 -3.02
C HIS A 8 -30.37 -1.45 -2.54
N GLU A 9 -30.58 -0.38 -1.77
CA GLU A 9 -31.88 0.01 -1.25
C GLU A 9 -32.89 0.33 -2.35
N ARG A 10 -32.45 0.95 -3.45
CA ARG A 10 -33.29 1.24 -4.62
C ARG A 10 -33.71 0.00 -5.40
N ARG A 11 -33.01 -1.14 -5.27
CA ARG A 11 -33.23 -2.37 -6.06
C ARG A 11 -33.12 -3.63 -5.19
N PRO A 12 -34.02 -3.83 -4.21
CA PRO A 12 -33.88 -4.90 -3.22
C PRO A 12 -34.00 -6.32 -3.78
N GLY A 13 -34.63 -6.49 -4.95
CA GLY A 13 -34.77 -7.80 -5.62
C GLY A 13 -33.70 -8.10 -6.68
N ALA A 14 -32.76 -7.18 -6.92
CA ALA A 14 -31.69 -7.38 -7.90
C ALA A 14 -30.46 -8.03 -7.25
N ASN A 15 -29.58 -8.64 -8.06
CA ASN A 15 -28.30 -9.14 -7.55
C ASN A 15 -27.47 -7.97 -6.99
N PRO A 16 -27.13 -7.96 -5.69
CA PRO A 16 -26.48 -6.83 -5.03
C PRO A 16 -25.11 -6.48 -5.63
N TYR A 17 -24.41 -7.41 -6.28
CA TYR A 17 -23.12 -7.13 -6.91
C TYR A 17 -23.25 -6.46 -8.29
N LEU A 18 -24.41 -6.55 -8.95
CA LEU A 18 -24.61 -6.05 -10.31
C LEU A 18 -25.43 -4.76 -10.36
N VAL A 19 -25.86 -4.25 -9.22
CA VAL A 19 -26.63 -2.99 -9.12
C VAL A 19 -25.81 -1.75 -9.51
N SER A 20 -24.49 -1.76 -9.34
CA SER A 20 -23.60 -0.67 -9.74
C SER A 20 -22.15 -1.14 -9.93
N PRO A 21 -21.30 -0.42 -10.68
CA PRO A 21 -19.87 -0.72 -10.76
C PRO A 21 -19.17 -0.71 -9.40
N ALA A 22 -19.54 0.21 -8.50
CA ALA A 22 -18.98 0.26 -7.15
C ALA A 22 -19.33 -0.99 -6.33
N SER A 23 -20.56 -1.49 -6.48
CA SER A 23 -21.00 -2.75 -5.85
C SER A 23 -20.28 -3.97 -6.41
N PHE A 24 -19.97 -3.97 -7.71
CA PHE A 24 -19.22 -5.06 -8.35
C PHE A 24 -17.79 -5.14 -7.81
N PHE A 25 -17.13 -4.00 -7.61
CA PHE A 25 -15.78 -3.94 -7.02
C PHE A 25 -15.77 -3.95 -5.49
N TYR A 26 -16.93 -4.10 -4.85
CA TYR A 26 -17.01 -4.27 -3.41
C TYR A 26 -16.74 -5.73 -3.03
N VAL A 27 -15.46 -6.02 -2.77
CA VAL A 27 -14.98 -7.34 -2.33
C VAL A 27 -14.52 -7.30 -0.88
N VAL A 28 -14.74 -8.37 -0.12
CA VAL A 28 -14.41 -8.41 1.31
C VAL A 28 -13.15 -9.23 1.56
N LYS A 29 -12.14 -8.60 2.18
CA LYS A 29 -10.90 -9.27 2.57
C LYS A 29 -11.05 -10.18 3.79
N TYR A 30 -11.89 -9.80 4.75
CA TYR A 30 -12.05 -10.49 6.03
C TYR A 30 -13.54 -10.61 6.44
N PRO A 31 -14.11 -11.84 6.52
CA PRO A 31 -13.55 -13.11 6.06
C PRO A 31 -13.35 -13.11 4.52
N PRO A 32 -12.33 -13.80 3.99
CA PRO A 32 -12.03 -13.74 2.56
C PRO A 32 -13.14 -14.41 1.76
N ASP A 33 -13.70 -13.68 0.79
CA ASP A 33 -14.62 -14.23 -0.20
C ASP A 33 -13.88 -14.70 -1.47
N VAL A 34 -14.54 -15.53 -2.28
CA VAL A 34 -13.96 -16.04 -3.54
C VAL A 34 -13.71 -14.91 -4.53
N ALA A 35 -14.53 -13.85 -4.49
CA ALA A 35 -14.41 -12.70 -5.38
C ALA A 35 -13.12 -11.91 -5.11
N PHE A 36 -12.77 -11.70 -3.85
CA PHE A 36 -11.54 -11.07 -3.39
C PHE A 36 -10.32 -11.87 -3.86
N TRP A 37 -10.33 -13.19 -3.68
CA TRP A 37 -9.24 -14.05 -4.15
C TRP A 37 -9.10 -14.00 -5.68
N ALA A 38 -10.21 -14.15 -6.41
CA ALA A 38 -10.20 -14.15 -7.87
C ALA A 38 -9.73 -12.81 -8.44
N LEU A 39 -10.21 -11.69 -7.87
CA LEU A 39 -9.82 -10.34 -8.31
C LEU A 39 -8.34 -10.08 -8.04
N THR A 40 -7.82 -10.47 -6.87
CA THR A 40 -6.40 -10.28 -6.53
C THR A 40 -5.49 -11.18 -7.37
N MET A 41 -5.88 -12.43 -7.64
CA MET A 41 -5.15 -13.30 -8.58
C MET A 41 -5.17 -12.77 -10.02
N ALA A 42 -6.34 -12.31 -10.49
CA ALA A 42 -6.45 -11.70 -11.81
C ALA A 42 -5.54 -10.47 -11.93
N GLY A 43 -5.51 -9.60 -10.90
CA GLY A 43 -4.62 -8.46 -10.82
C GLY A 43 -3.14 -8.87 -10.89
N ASN A 44 -2.72 -9.89 -10.14
CA ASN A 44 -1.36 -10.40 -10.17
C ASN A 44 -0.96 -10.93 -11.55
N LEU A 45 -1.81 -11.75 -12.17
CA LEU A 45 -1.57 -12.30 -13.51
C LEU A 45 -1.55 -11.21 -14.58
N PHE A 46 -2.41 -10.20 -14.45
CA PHE A 46 -2.42 -9.04 -15.33
C PHE A 46 -1.13 -8.23 -15.21
N LEU A 47 -0.68 -7.92 -13.99
CA LEU A 47 0.59 -7.23 -13.75
C LEU A 47 1.78 -8.03 -14.26
N LEU A 48 1.77 -9.36 -14.08
CA LEU A 48 2.80 -10.24 -14.61
C LEU A 48 2.85 -10.19 -16.14
N ALA A 49 1.70 -10.28 -16.81
CA ALA A 49 1.60 -10.16 -18.26
C ALA A 49 2.05 -8.78 -18.75
N LEU A 50 1.62 -7.72 -18.06
CA LEU A 50 1.98 -6.34 -18.39
C LEU A 50 3.49 -6.12 -18.27
N PHE A 51 4.09 -6.46 -17.13
CA PHE A 51 5.53 -6.28 -16.92
C PHE A 51 6.37 -7.22 -17.79
N GLY A 52 5.87 -8.43 -18.08
CA GLY A 52 6.51 -9.35 -19.03
C GLY A 52 6.53 -8.81 -20.46
N ALA A 53 5.55 -7.99 -20.85
CA ALA A 53 5.49 -7.34 -22.15
C ALA A 53 6.36 -6.08 -22.25
N VAL A 54 6.85 -5.53 -21.13
CA VAL A 54 7.68 -4.31 -21.13
C VAL A 54 9.08 -4.63 -21.67
N PRO A 55 9.57 -3.93 -22.71
CA PRO A 55 10.92 -4.14 -23.21
C PRO A 55 11.98 -3.84 -22.14
N VAL A 56 13.05 -4.65 -22.09
CA VAL A 56 14.14 -4.51 -21.11
C VAL A 56 14.73 -3.09 -21.06
N ARG A 57 14.79 -2.39 -22.21
CA ARG A 57 15.28 -1.01 -22.30
C ARG A 57 14.43 -0.02 -21.51
N VAL A 58 13.12 -0.24 -21.47
CA VAL A 58 12.16 0.59 -20.71
C VAL A 58 12.18 0.18 -19.25
N ALA A 59 12.17 -1.13 -18.96
CA ALA A 59 12.21 -1.64 -17.59
C ALA A 59 13.42 -1.11 -16.81
N ARG A 60 14.60 -1.03 -17.43
CA ARG A 60 15.81 -0.45 -16.81
C ARG A 60 15.69 1.02 -16.40
N ARG A 61 14.72 1.77 -16.94
CA ARG A 61 14.47 3.17 -16.55
C ARG A 61 13.60 3.28 -15.30
N LEU A 62 12.87 2.24 -14.93
CA LEU A 62 12.03 2.18 -13.73
C LEU A 62 12.90 1.91 -12.48
N THR A 63 13.99 2.67 -12.33
CA THR A 63 15.01 2.44 -11.30
C THR A 63 14.44 2.48 -9.89
N LEU A 64 13.53 3.42 -9.60
CA LEU A 64 12.87 3.51 -8.29
C LEU A 64 12.04 2.26 -7.98
N LEU A 65 11.29 1.74 -8.95
CA LEU A 65 10.52 0.51 -8.78
C LEU A 65 11.42 -0.73 -8.61
N LEU A 66 12.52 -0.79 -9.37
CA LEU A 66 13.51 -1.86 -9.26
C LEU A 66 14.26 -1.81 -7.92
N ASP A 67 14.64 -0.63 -7.46
CA ASP A 67 15.34 -0.44 -6.18
C ASP A 67 14.46 -0.95 -5.03
N PHE A 68 13.17 -0.57 -4.98
CA PHE A 68 12.25 -1.10 -3.97
C PHE A 68 11.98 -2.60 -4.12
N GLY A 69 11.78 -3.09 -5.34
CA GLY A 69 11.49 -4.50 -5.61
C GLY A 69 12.63 -5.44 -5.21
N THR A 70 13.89 -5.04 -5.43
CA THR A 70 15.08 -5.84 -5.09
C THR A 70 15.35 -5.93 -3.58
N THR A 71 14.74 -5.05 -2.79
CA THR A 71 14.94 -4.95 -1.34
C THR A 71 13.61 -4.93 -0.59
N ALA A 72 12.62 -5.68 -1.07
CA ALA A 72 11.22 -5.57 -0.62
C ALA A 72 11.05 -5.79 0.90
N LEU A 73 11.77 -6.76 1.49
CA LEU A 73 11.68 -7.02 2.93
C LEU A 73 12.33 -5.91 3.76
N PHE A 74 13.52 -5.46 3.37
CA PHE A 74 14.16 -4.29 3.97
C PHE A 74 13.26 -3.05 3.90
N PHE A 75 12.67 -2.79 2.73
CA PHE A 75 11.71 -1.70 2.54
C PHE A 75 10.54 -1.81 3.51
N TYR A 76 9.91 -3.00 3.64
CA TYR A 76 8.78 -3.20 4.54
C TYR A 76 9.08 -2.81 6.00
N ILE A 77 10.22 -3.27 6.52
CA ILE A 77 10.64 -2.98 7.90
C ILE A 77 10.98 -1.49 8.06
N ALA A 78 11.81 -0.95 7.17
CA ALA A 78 12.23 0.46 7.23
C ALA A 78 11.04 1.41 7.06
N HIS A 79 10.08 1.06 6.20
CA HIS A 79 8.85 1.81 5.99
C HIS A 79 7.99 1.87 7.26
N MET A 80 7.78 0.74 7.94
CA MET A 80 7.01 0.75 9.19
C MET A 80 7.63 1.69 10.23
N LEU A 81 8.94 1.59 10.45
CA LEU A 81 9.66 2.46 11.38
C LEU A 81 9.56 3.94 10.97
N LEU A 82 9.76 4.23 9.68
CA LEU A 82 9.69 5.60 9.17
C LEU A 82 8.29 6.19 9.32
N VAL A 83 7.23 5.44 9.02
CA VAL A 83 5.85 5.92 9.14
C VAL A 83 5.47 6.18 10.59
N PHE A 84 5.90 5.35 11.55
CA PHE A 84 5.66 5.64 12.96
C PHE A 84 6.36 6.93 13.42
N LEU A 85 7.60 7.15 12.98
CA LEU A 85 8.33 8.38 13.28
C LEU A 85 7.68 9.61 12.61
N LEU A 86 7.35 9.50 11.31
CA LEU A 86 6.71 10.58 10.55
C LEU A 86 5.33 10.91 11.11
N ALA A 87 4.53 9.91 11.50
CA ALA A 87 3.22 10.12 12.10
C ALA A 87 3.35 10.96 13.38
N GLY A 88 4.23 10.58 14.31
CA GLY A 88 4.44 11.34 15.54
C GLY A 88 4.89 12.78 15.28
N VAL A 89 5.83 13.00 14.35
CA VAL A 89 6.31 14.34 14.01
C VAL A 89 5.24 15.17 13.31
N LEU A 90 4.55 14.62 12.32
CA LEU A 90 3.58 15.36 11.51
C LEU A 90 2.32 15.67 12.31
N VAL A 91 1.83 14.75 13.14
CA VAL A 91 0.71 15.02 14.04
C VAL A 91 1.10 16.07 15.09
N ALA A 92 2.32 16.04 15.63
CA ALA A 92 2.76 17.10 16.56
C ALA A 92 2.85 18.50 15.92
N LEU A 93 3.13 18.59 14.61
CA LEU A 93 3.28 19.87 13.89
C LEU A 93 1.99 20.38 13.26
N PHE A 94 1.18 19.48 12.72
CA PHE A 94 0.01 19.80 11.87
C PHE A 94 -1.28 19.12 12.35
N GLY A 95 -1.20 18.31 13.40
CA GLY A 95 -2.34 17.60 13.95
C GLY A 95 -3.37 18.55 14.53
N HIS A 96 -4.62 18.16 14.38
CA HIS A 96 -5.74 18.79 15.06
C HIS A 96 -6.66 17.69 15.60
N ASP A 97 -7.58 18.08 16.48
CA ASP A 97 -8.62 17.16 16.92
C ASP A 97 -9.51 16.78 15.75
N THR A 98 -9.58 15.48 15.45
CA THR A 98 -10.40 14.91 14.37
C THR A 98 -11.73 14.36 14.90
N GLY A 99 -11.89 14.28 16.22
CA GLY A 99 -13.03 13.59 16.86
C GLY A 99 -13.03 12.07 16.66
N VAL A 100 -11.99 11.50 16.04
CA VAL A 100 -11.80 10.06 15.86
C VAL A 100 -10.68 9.62 16.80
N THR A 101 -11.00 8.73 17.74
CA THR A 101 -10.02 8.23 18.73
C THR A 101 -8.99 7.34 18.04
N ASP A 102 -7.71 7.52 18.40
CA ASP A 102 -6.62 6.69 17.92
C ASP A 102 -6.85 5.22 18.36
N PRO A 103 -6.83 4.25 17.43
CA PRO A 103 -6.95 2.83 17.76
C PRO A 103 -5.90 2.32 18.76
N MET A 104 -4.73 2.95 18.81
CA MET A 104 -3.60 2.59 19.68
C MET A 104 -3.60 3.38 20.99
N ASN A 105 -4.25 4.55 21.04
CA ASN A 105 -4.42 5.37 22.24
C ASN A 105 -5.84 5.98 22.29
N PRO A 106 -6.79 5.31 22.96
CA PRO A 106 -8.20 5.74 22.96
C PRO A 106 -8.44 7.13 23.55
N ASP A 107 -7.52 7.66 24.35
CA ASP A 107 -7.61 8.99 24.96
C ASP A 107 -7.09 10.12 24.05
N ASP A 108 -6.54 9.77 22.88
CA ASP A 108 -6.02 10.71 21.89
C ASP A 108 -6.91 10.72 20.64
N SER A 109 -7.24 11.92 20.16
CA SER A 109 -8.03 12.14 18.94
C SER A 109 -7.32 13.04 17.93
N GLN A 110 -6.03 13.34 18.18
CA GLN A 110 -5.25 14.16 17.27
C GLN A 110 -4.83 13.38 16.03
N GLY A 111 -5.05 14.00 14.87
CA GLY A 111 -4.70 13.39 13.60
C GLY A 111 -4.64 14.40 12.46
N ILE A 112 -4.36 13.88 11.27
CA ILE A 112 -4.40 14.62 10.02
C ILE A 112 -5.45 13.93 9.14
N ASP A 113 -6.59 14.57 8.93
CA ASP A 113 -7.71 14.02 8.16
C ASP A 113 -7.74 14.50 6.69
N ASN A 114 -6.78 15.33 6.30
CA ASN A 114 -6.67 15.86 4.94
C ASN A 114 -6.12 14.80 3.96
N LEU A 115 -6.88 14.52 2.89
CA LEU A 115 -6.49 13.61 1.82
C LEU A 115 -5.14 13.99 1.16
N PHE A 116 -4.87 15.29 0.98
CA PHE A 116 -3.59 15.75 0.44
C PHE A 116 -2.45 15.55 1.44
N GLY A 117 -2.73 15.67 2.75
CA GLY A 117 -1.79 15.36 3.81
C GLY A 117 -1.40 13.88 3.80
N TYR A 118 -2.38 13.00 3.61
CA TYR A 118 -2.15 11.56 3.44
C TYR A 118 -1.22 11.26 2.25
N PHE A 119 -1.58 11.74 1.05
CA PHE A 119 -0.75 11.50 -0.15
C PHE A 119 0.62 12.17 -0.06
N GLY A 120 0.70 13.34 0.56
CA GLY A 120 1.96 14.05 0.82
C GLY A 120 2.89 13.25 1.74
N THR A 121 2.35 12.73 2.85
CA THR A 121 3.11 11.90 3.80
C THR A 121 3.58 10.60 3.17
N TRP A 122 2.70 9.95 2.39
CA TRP A 122 3.04 8.75 1.64
C TRP A 122 4.16 9.01 0.62
N ALA A 123 4.05 10.08 -0.16
CA ALA A 123 5.08 10.44 -1.14
C ALA A 123 6.40 10.79 -0.46
N LEU A 124 6.36 11.53 0.66
CA LEU A 124 7.52 11.84 1.47
C LEU A 124 8.21 10.57 1.98
N ALA A 125 7.46 9.61 2.52
CA ALA A 125 8.01 8.35 3.00
C ALA A 125 8.69 7.56 1.87
N LEU A 126 8.07 7.49 0.68
CA LEU A 126 8.67 6.83 -0.48
C LEU A 126 9.94 7.54 -0.94
N LEU A 127 9.93 8.86 -1.07
CA LEU A 127 11.10 9.62 -1.50
C LEU A 127 12.25 9.53 -0.50
N ALA A 128 11.95 9.50 0.80
CA ALA A 128 12.94 9.32 1.86
C ALA A 128 13.54 7.91 1.87
N LEU A 129 12.73 6.87 1.63
CA LEU A 129 13.20 5.48 1.61
C LEU A 129 13.96 5.11 0.34
N TRP A 130 13.66 5.75 -0.78
CA TRP A 130 14.30 5.43 -2.06
C TRP A 130 15.84 5.44 -2.01
N PRO A 131 16.53 6.49 -1.53
CA PRO A 131 17.99 6.48 -1.44
C PRO A 131 18.50 5.40 -0.48
N VAL A 132 17.77 5.13 0.62
CA VAL A 132 18.15 4.11 1.60
C VAL A 132 18.08 2.70 1.00
N CYS A 133 16.99 2.39 0.30
CA CYS A 133 16.83 1.10 -0.40
C CYS A 133 17.89 0.94 -1.50
N ARG A 134 18.19 2.02 -2.24
CA ARG A 134 19.23 2.00 -3.27
C ARG A 134 20.63 1.76 -2.70
N LEU A 135 20.97 2.36 -1.56
CA LEU A 135 22.23 2.12 -0.85
C LEU A 135 22.32 0.67 -0.37
N TYR A 136 21.22 0.15 0.20
CA TYR A 136 21.16 -1.24 0.65
C TYR A 136 21.28 -2.23 -0.51
N SER A 137 20.60 -1.99 -1.64
CA SER A 137 20.70 -2.83 -2.85
C SER A 137 22.14 -2.90 -3.37
N ARG A 138 22.85 -1.78 -3.41
CA ARG A 138 24.27 -1.73 -3.78
C ARG A 138 25.16 -2.50 -2.80
N PHE A 139 24.94 -2.31 -1.50
CA PHE A 139 25.66 -3.04 -0.46
C PHE A 139 25.44 -4.56 -0.54
N LYS A 140 24.19 -4.98 -0.78
CA LYS A 140 23.80 -6.38 -0.98
C LYS A 140 24.49 -6.98 -2.20
N SER A 141 24.53 -6.27 -3.32
CA SER A 141 25.17 -6.73 -4.56
C SER A 141 26.69 -6.92 -4.45
N GLY A 142 27.33 -6.30 -3.46
CA GLY A 142 28.76 -6.45 -3.19
C GLY A 142 29.14 -7.68 -2.34
N LYS A 143 28.16 -8.46 -1.86
CA LYS A 143 28.41 -9.62 -0.97
C LYS A 143 28.35 -10.97 -1.69
N PRO A 144 29.11 -11.98 -1.22
CA PRO A 144 29.05 -13.33 -1.76
C PRO A 144 27.62 -13.89 -1.75
N ALA A 145 27.27 -14.70 -2.75
CA ALA A 145 25.93 -15.28 -2.91
C ALA A 145 25.51 -16.14 -1.70
N ASP A 146 26.46 -16.75 -1.00
CA ASP A 146 26.22 -17.59 0.19
C ASP A 146 25.99 -16.78 1.48
N SER A 147 25.97 -15.44 1.38
CA SER A 147 25.82 -14.58 2.53
C SER A 147 24.36 -14.49 2.99
N LEU A 148 24.13 -14.46 4.30
CA LEU A 148 22.79 -14.27 4.90
C LEU A 148 22.04 -13.04 4.35
N TRP A 149 22.78 -12.03 3.90
CA TRP A 149 22.24 -10.81 3.29
C TRP A 149 21.52 -11.03 1.96
N TRP A 150 21.64 -12.20 1.33
CA TRP A 150 20.85 -12.54 0.15
C TRP A 150 19.39 -12.89 0.50
N PHE A 151 19.14 -13.41 1.71
CA PHE A 151 17.79 -13.72 2.20
C PHE A 151 16.97 -12.47 2.56
N PHE A 152 17.62 -11.32 2.81
CA PHE A 152 16.98 -10.08 3.28
C PHE A 152 16.98 -8.96 2.23
#